data_AF-A0A4Q4W577-F1
#
_entry.id   AF-A0A4Q4W577-F1
#
_cell.length_a   1.000
_cell.length_b   1.000
_cell.length_c   1.000
_cell.angle_alpha   90.00
_cell.angle_beta   90.00
_cell.angle_gamma   90.00
#
_symmetry.space_group_name_H-M   'P 1'
#
loop_
_entity.id
_entity.type
_entity.pdbx_description
1 polymer ?
#
loop_
_entity_poly.entity_id
_entity_poly.type
_entity_poly.pdbx_seq_one_letter_code
_entity_poly.pdbx_strand_id
1 'polypeptide(L)'
;MQQMVNQGAARTQAYSLSLGGPDAATGSILFGAIDTDKYEGDLMSLDSEATLTSVHANSSSGVDDLAVDLPISAGIFVGREELMLPAELAFNMWAVVGAEYWSEIGTATVPCSMKDSEGSFTFGLGGSAGPKVVVPMRNLVSTLSGFGDTCAFLVKNQTDPEHYHLGVPLLQSVYAVFDLANSKFAVAVPKLNSMTSNIIPFAWNSAPIPSTVSVPDQLRAVITQSPTVSEMPTVAKSFSAAAGFQSSTSEVLLPPTSESTNPAGQPDNSPESRLTKGATIGIGVGVGVGGFAFGVLTVTIFLSRKQPKEQDLASDKFANRSSSPLSDFQAPVFQKYPAEMDARPGTYELPPEGLPVEADALPP
;
A
#
# COMPACT_ATOMS: atom_id res chain seq x y z
N MET A 1 -20.08 -8.62 -11.80
CA MET A 1 -21.11 -8.96 -10.78
C MET A 1 -22.48 -9.23 -11.40
N GLN A 2 -23.26 -8.21 -11.80
CA GLN A 2 -24.68 -8.32 -12.21
C GLN A 2 -25.07 -9.61 -12.99
N GLN A 3 -24.34 -9.98 -14.05
CA GLN A 3 -24.67 -11.17 -14.85
C GLN A 3 -24.67 -12.48 -14.02
N MET A 4 -23.73 -12.63 -13.07
CA MET A 4 -23.70 -13.81 -12.19
C MET A 4 -24.88 -13.83 -11.22
N VAL A 5 -25.40 -12.67 -10.80
CA VAL A 5 -26.63 -12.58 -10.01
C VAL A 5 -27.84 -12.94 -10.87
N ASN A 6 -27.94 -12.40 -12.08
CA ASN A 6 -29.02 -12.69 -13.02
C ASN A 6 -29.06 -14.18 -13.45
N GLN A 7 -27.91 -14.87 -13.42
CA GLN A 7 -27.77 -16.31 -13.71
C GLN A 7 -27.89 -17.19 -12.45
N GLY A 8 -28.10 -16.61 -11.26
CA GLY A 8 -28.20 -17.35 -9.99
C GLY A 8 -26.86 -17.87 -9.43
N ALA A 9 -25.74 -17.62 -10.10
CA ALA A 9 -24.39 -18.02 -9.68
C ALA A 9 -23.84 -17.21 -8.49
N ALA A 10 -24.41 -16.04 -8.19
CA ALA A 10 -24.13 -15.24 -7.00
C ALA A 10 -25.42 -14.72 -6.35
N ARG A 11 -25.50 -14.70 -5.02
CA ARG A 11 -26.72 -14.29 -4.27
C ARG A 11 -26.99 -12.78 -4.29
N THR A 12 -25.93 -11.99 -4.43
CA THR A 12 -25.95 -10.52 -4.46
C THR A 12 -24.70 -9.98 -5.19
N GLN A 13 -24.63 -8.67 -5.43
CA GLN A 13 -23.47 -8.02 -6.07
C GLN A 13 -22.31 -7.75 -5.10
N ALA A 14 -21.97 -8.74 -4.27
CA ALA A 14 -20.83 -8.67 -3.37
C ALA A 14 -19.75 -9.70 -3.75
N TYR A 15 -18.51 -9.47 -3.36
CA TYR A 15 -17.44 -10.46 -3.44
C TYR A 15 -16.45 -10.30 -2.29
N SER A 16 -15.82 -11.39 -1.87
CA SER A 16 -14.74 -11.37 -0.89
C SER A 16 -13.41 -11.79 -1.50
N LEU A 17 -12.32 -11.30 -0.91
CA LEU A 17 -10.94 -11.50 -1.36
C LEU A 17 -10.03 -11.87 -0.19
N SER A 18 -9.19 -12.86 -0.44
CA SER A 18 -8.00 -13.17 0.35
C SER A 18 -6.82 -13.24 -0.61
N LEU A 19 -6.13 -12.11 -0.85
CA LEU A 19 -5.03 -12.07 -1.81
C LEU A 19 -3.80 -12.88 -1.35
N GLY A 20 -3.63 -13.05 -0.04
CA GLY A 20 -2.39 -13.52 0.55
C GLY A 20 -1.34 -12.40 0.61
N GLY A 21 -0.14 -12.73 1.13
CA GLY A 21 1.00 -11.82 1.09
C GLY A 21 1.64 -11.74 -0.32
N PRO A 22 2.61 -10.85 -0.54
CA PRO A 22 3.24 -10.61 -1.85
C PRO A 22 3.97 -11.81 -2.45
N ASP A 23 4.32 -12.80 -1.63
CA ASP A 23 4.96 -14.06 -2.05
C ASP A 23 3.99 -15.26 -2.06
N ALA A 24 2.68 -15.02 -1.94
CA ALA A 24 1.67 -16.07 -2.01
C ALA A 24 1.45 -16.54 -3.46
N ALA A 25 1.64 -17.83 -3.71
CA ALA A 25 1.44 -18.42 -5.04
C ALA A 25 -0.03 -18.41 -5.51
N THR A 26 -0.99 -18.28 -4.58
CA THR A 26 -2.42 -18.22 -4.85
C THR A 26 -3.15 -17.34 -3.83
N GLY A 27 -4.07 -16.51 -4.31
CA GLY A 27 -5.15 -15.92 -3.50
C GLY A 27 -6.49 -16.59 -3.80
N SER A 28 -7.56 -16.13 -3.16
CA SER A 28 -8.94 -16.57 -3.44
C SER A 28 -9.92 -15.42 -3.58
N ILE A 29 -10.96 -15.63 -4.40
CA ILE A 29 -12.12 -14.75 -4.57
C ILE A 29 -13.40 -15.58 -4.45
N LEU A 30 -14.42 -15.06 -3.75
CA LEU A 30 -15.74 -15.68 -3.66
C LEU A 30 -16.83 -14.68 -4.01
N PHE A 31 -17.77 -15.06 -4.90
CA PHE A 31 -18.85 -14.20 -5.35
C PHE A 31 -20.13 -14.44 -4.55
N GLY A 32 -20.65 -13.40 -3.90
CA GLY A 32 -21.84 -13.47 -3.05
C GLY A 32 -21.67 -14.29 -1.77
N ALA A 33 -20.43 -14.46 -1.27
CA ALA A 33 -20.11 -15.22 -0.07
C ALA A 33 -18.85 -14.68 0.64
N ILE A 34 -18.70 -15.02 1.92
CA ILE A 34 -17.48 -14.87 2.72
C ILE A 34 -16.93 -16.24 3.12
N ASP A 35 -15.67 -16.33 3.55
CA ASP A 35 -15.06 -17.53 4.13
C ASP A 35 -14.51 -17.20 5.52
N THR A 36 -15.18 -17.70 6.56
CA THR A 36 -14.86 -17.41 7.97
C THR A 36 -13.59 -18.11 8.48
N ASP A 37 -13.07 -19.08 7.73
CA ASP A 37 -11.79 -19.71 8.02
C ASP A 37 -10.60 -18.92 7.46
N LYS A 38 -10.82 -17.88 6.64
CA LYS A 38 -9.75 -17.03 6.09
C LYS A 38 -9.44 -15.77 6.88
N TYR A 39 -10.18 -15.48 7.96
CA TYR A 39 -9.92 -14.31 8.80
C TYR A 39 -10.12 -14.56 10.30
N GLU A 40 -9.53 -13.69 11.12
CA GLU A 40 -9.69 -13.64 12.57
C GLU A 40 -10.09 -12.24 13.06
N GLY A 41 -10.64 -12.18 14.27
CA GLY A 41 -11.31 -10.99 14.80
C GLY A 41 -12.65 -10.72 14.14
N ASP A 42 -13.19 -9.53 14.39
CA ASP A 42 -14.43 -9.06 13.81
C ASP A 42 -14.25 -8.59 12.36
N LEU A 43 -15.21 -8.92 11.49
CA LEU A 43 -15.27 -8.38 10.13
C LEU A 43 -15.89 -6.98 10.18
N MET A 44 -15.05 -5.95 10.24
CA MET A 44 -15.46 -4.56 10.46
C MET A 44 -15.95 -3.91 9.17
N SER A 45 -17.19 -3.42 9.16
CA SER A 45 -17.88 -2.87 7.98
C SER A 45 -17.86 -1.34 7.96
N LEU A 46 -17.43 -0.81 6.81
CA LEU A 46 -17.19 0.59 6.46
C LEU A 46 -18.02 0.99 5.22
N ASP A 47 -18.15 2.29 4.98
CA ASP A 47 -18.55 2.80 3.66
C ASP A 47 -17.52 2.39 2.58
N SER A 48 -17.95 2.22 1.33
CA SER A 48 -17.07 1.74 0.23
C SER A 48 -15.95 2.72 -0.15
N GLU A 49 -16.14 4.00 0.15
CA GLU A 49 -15.05 4.98 0.25
C GLU A 49 -14.52 4.95 1.69
N ALA A 50 -13.31 4.44 1.87
CA ALA A 50 -12.72 4.31 3.19
C ALA A 50 -12.18 5.67 3.63
N THR A 51 -12.77 6.25 4.68
CA THR A 51 -12.17 7.44 5.29
C THR A 51 -10.93 7.06 6.08
N LEU A 52 -9.76 7.51 5.64
CA LEU A 52 -8.49 7.33 6.32
C LEU A 52 -8.32 8.40 7.40
N THR A 53 -8.09 7.96 8.64
CA THR A 53 -8.16 8.82 9.85
C THR A 53 -6.87 8.90 10.65
N SER A 54 -5.93 7.96 10.45
CA SER A 54 -4.56 8.03 10.98
C SER A 54 -3.63 7.14 10.15
N VAL A 55 -2.34 7.49 10.10
CA VAL A 55 -1.28 6.63 9.56
C VAL A 55 -0.07 6.73 10.48
N HIS A 56 0.34 5.60 11.06
CA HIS A 56 1.50 5.55 11.94
C HIS A 56 2.61 4.73 11.30
N ALA A 57 3.86 5.21 11.36
CA ALA A 57 5.04 4.37 11.15
C ALA A 57 5.39 3.63 12.44
N ASN A 58 5.69 2.34 12.36
CA ASN A 58 5.97 1.48 13.51
C ASN A 58 7.24 0.67 13.23
N SER A 59 8.19 0.64 14.18
CA SER A 59 9.39 -0.19 14.09
C SER A 59 9.95 -0.50 15.48
N SER A 60 11.07 -1.23 15.53
CA SER A 60 11.83 -1.50 16.76
C SER A 60 12.42 -0.25 17.43
N SER A 61 12.53 0.89 16.74
CA SER A 61 13.11 2.13 17.30
C SER A 61 12.08 3.17 17.75
N GLY A 62 10.80 3.02 17.37
CA GLY A 62 9.76 3.97 17.75
C GLY A 62 8.45 3.80 17.00
N VAL A 63 7.52 4.72 17.29
CA VAL A 63 6.26 4.90 16.57
C VAL A 63 6.09 6.40 16.30
N ASP A 64 5.87 6.76 15.04
CA ASP A 64 5.58 8.14 14.64
C ASP A 64 4.18 8.22 14.05
N ASP A 65 3.39 9.22 14.47
CA ASP A 65 2.18 9.61 13.74
C ASP A 65 2.58 10.45 12.51
N LEU A 66 2.12 10.03 11.34
CA LEU A 66 2.37 10.68 10.06
C LEU A 66 1.13 11.47 9.58
N ALA A 67 0.04 11.47 10.34
CA ALA A 67 -1.22 12.11 10.00
C ALA A 67 -1.05 13.61 9.74
N VAL A 68 -1.31 13.99 8.49
CA VAL A 68 -1.39 15.36 7.99
C VAL A 68 -2.64 15.45 7.12
N ASP A 69 -3.42 16.52 7.31
CA ASP A 69 -4.70 16.78 6.62
C ASP A 69 -5.74 15.63 6.65
N LEU A 70 -5.64 14.71 7.61
CA LEU A 70 -6.63 13.68 7.88
C LEU A 70 -7.80 14.26 8.72
N PRO A 71 -9.06 13.80 8.53
CA PRO A 71 -9.48 12.65 7.72
C PRO A 71 -9.70 12.94 6.22
N ILE A 72 -9.26 12.01 5.36
CA ILE A 72 -9.46 12.04 3.90
C ILE A 72 -10.31 10.86 3.44
N SER A 73 -11.00 10.98 2.31
CA SER A 73 -11.55 9.82 1.59
C SER A 73 -10.45 9.16 0.75
N ALA A 74 -10.47 7.85 0.65
CA ALA A 74 -9.66 7.08 -0.30
C ALA A 74 -10.46 5.88 -0.82
N GLY A 75 -10.48 5.70 -2.13
CA GLY A 75 -11.13 4.53 -2.74
C GLY A 75 -10.29 3.26 -2.56
N ILE A 76 -10.93 2.11 -2.41
CA ILE A 76 -10.25 0.82 -2.32
C ILE A 76 -10.22 0.14 -3.69
N PHE A 77 -9.04 -0.16 -4.23
CA PHE A 77 -8.89 -0.66 -5.61
C PHE A 77 -8.07 -1.95 -5.71
N VAL A 78 -8.74 -3.04 -6.10
CA VAL A 78 -8.11 -4.36 -6.32
C VAL A 78 -7.09 -4.36 -7.48
N GLY A 79 -7.25 -3.47 -8.45
CA GLY A 79 -6.41 -3.36 -9.65
C GLY A 79 -5.43 -2.17 -9.64
N ARG A 80 -4.91 -1.80 -8.47
CA ARG A 80 -3.88 -0.75 -8.32
C ARG A 80 -2.73 -1.30 -7.49
N GLU A 81 -1.51 -1.18 -7.98
CA GLU A 81 -0.33 -1.81 -7.38
C GLU A 81 0.29 -0.93 -6.28
N GLU A 82 -0.12 0.34 -6.21
CA GLU A 82 0.35 1.33 -5.25
C GLU A 82 -0.70 1.71 -4.17
N LEU A 83 -0.21 2.41 -3.14
CA LEU A 83 -1.00 3.37 -2.37
C LEU A 83 -0.79 4.77 -2.98
N MET A 84 -1.85 5.54 -3.17
CA MET A 84 -1.81 6.91 -3.69
C MET A 84 -2.43 7.84 -2.66
N LEU A 85 -1.60 8.70 -2.06
CA LEU A 85 -1.91 9.43 -0.83
C LEU A 85 -1.66 10.94 -1.00
N PRO A 86 -2.21 11.81 -0.12
CA PRO A 86 -1.84 13.22 -0.06
C PRO A 86 -0.34 13.41 -0.03
N ALA A 87 0.16 14.39 -0.77
CA ALA A 87 1.59 14.53 -1.02
C ALA A 87 2.44 14.62 0.26
N GLU A 88 2.04 15.42 1.27
CA GLU A 88 2.78 15.47 2.54
C GLU A 88 2.80 14.11 3.28
N LEU A 89 1.70 13.34 3.25
CA LEU A 89 1.64 12.03 3.87
C LEU A 89 2.58 11.04 3.15
N ALA A 90 2.57 11.03 1.82
CA ALA A 90 3.50 10.23 1.02
C ALA A 90 4.97 10.63 1.31
N PHE A 91 5.28 11.94 1.37
CA PHE A 91 6.63 12.43 1.68
C PHE A 91 7.06 12.11 3.11
N ASN A 92 6.16 12.14 4.10
CA ASN A 92 6.43 11.66 5.46
C ASN A 92 6.81 10.17 5.43
N MET A 93 6.04 9.33 4.71
CA MET A 93 6.33 7.89 4.58
C MET A 93 7.65 7.62 3.84
N TRP A 94 7.98 8.37 2.78
CA TRP A 94 9.26 8.27 2.07
C TRP A 94 10.43 8.60 2.99
N ALA A 95 10.33 9.68 3.78
CA ALA A 95 11.36 10.10 4.72
C ALA A 95 11.57 9.10 5.87
N VAL A 96 10.52 8.41 6.33
CA VAL A 96 10.62 7.33 7.34
C VAL A 96 11.46 6.16 6.83
N VAL A 97 11.26 5.72 5.58
CA VAL A 97 11.93 4.52 5.02
C VAL A 97 13.24 4.83 4.30
N GLY A 98 13.62 6.11 4.18
CA GLY A 98 14.78 6.54 3.41
C GLY A 98 14.60 6.39 1.89
N ALA A 99 13.37 6.52 1.38
CA ALA A 99 13.11 6.38 -0.05
C ALA A 99 13.52 7.63 -0.84
N GLU A 100 14.20 7.43 -1.97
CA GLU A 100 14.60 8.50 -2.89
C GLU A 100 13.72 8.47 -4.15
N TYR A 101 13.23 9.65 -4.58
CA TYR A 101 12.38 9.78 -5.76
C TYR A 101 13.21 9.87 -7.05
N TRP A 102 13.11 8.85 -7.90
CA TRP A 102 13.84 8.78 -9.16
C TRP A 102 12.92 9.21 -10.32
N SER A 103 13.09 10.46 -10.75
CA SER A 103 12.23 11.11 -11.76
C SER A 103 12.23 10.44 -13.14
N GLU A 104 13.31 9.74 -13.52
CA GLU A 104 13.44 9.03 -14.80
C GLU A 104 12.50 7.81 -14.90
N ILE A 105 12.10 7.24 -13.76
CA ILE A 105 11.18 6.10 -13.66
C ILE A 105 9.86 6.42 -12.92
N GLY A 106 9.70 7.66 -12.44
CA GLY A 106 8.43 8.16 -11.89
C GLY A 106 8.01 7.51 -10.57
N THR A 107 8.94 7.04 -9.74
CA THR A 107 8.64 6.39 -8.46
C THR A 107 9.67 6.70 -7.39
N ALA A 108 9.24 6.63 -6.13
CA ALA A 108 10.14 6.47 -4.99
C ALA A 108 10.79 5.07 -5.03
N THR A 109 12.04 5.00 -4.57
CA THR A 109 12.86 3.79 -4.59
C THR A 109 13.59 3.56 -3.27
N VAL A 110 13.87 2.30 -2.97
CA VAL A 110 14.56 1.81 -1.77
C VAL A 110 15.44 0.60 -2.13
N PRO A 111 16.45 0.24 -1.31
CA PRO A 111 17.13 -1.05 -1.44
C PRO A 111 16.14 -2.21 -1.36
N CYS A 112 16.32 -3.25 -2.17
CA CYS A 112 15.40 -4.39 -2.21
C CYS A 112 15.40 -5.19 -0.89
N SER A 113 16.48 -5.12 -0.11
CA SER A 113 16.58 -5.63 1.26
C SER A 113 15.56 -5.00 2.23
N MET A 114 14.98 -3.84 1.91
CA MET A 114 13.86 -3.26 2.68
C MET A 114 12.59 -4.11 2.65
N LYS A 115 12.50 -5.09 1.74
CA LYS A 115 11.43 -6.11 1.76
C LYS A 115 11.48 -6.94 3.06
N ASP A 116 12.68 -7.17 3.61
CA ASP A 116 12.92 -7.94 4.83
C ASP A 116 12.99 -7.04 6.09
N SER A 117 12.39 -5.85 6.02
CA SER A 117 12.26 -4.92 7.14
C SER A 117 11.04 -5.26 8.01
N GLU A 118 11.26 -5.38 9.32
CA GLU A 118 10.22 -5.50 10.35
C GLU A 118 9.41 -4.20 10.55
N GLY A 119 9.73 -3.13 9.81
CA GLY A 119 8.95 -1.89 9.79
C GLY A 119 7.57 -2.07 9.16
N SER A 120 6.58 -1.32 9.66
CA SER A 120 5.21 -1.37 9.15
C SER A 120 4.44 -0.05 9.29
N PHE A 121 3.49 0.16 8.40
CA PHE A 121 2.57 1.31 8.44
C PHE A 121 1.18 0.87 8.90
N THR A 122 0.66 1.50 9.94
CA THR A 122 -0.68 1.21 10.48
C THR A 122 -1.67 2.27 10.03
N PHE A 123 -2.61 1.90 9.16
CA PHE A 123 -3.67 2.75 8.62
C PHE A 123 -4.96 2.57 9.44
N GLY A 124 -5.44 3.65 10.06
CA GLY A 124 -6.72 3.65 10.80
C GLY A 124 -7.87 4.09 9.89
N LEU A 125 -8.79 3.18 9.56
CA LEU A 125 -9.93 3.44 8.66
C LEU A 125 -11.22 3.64 9.46
N GLY A 126 -12.07 4.58 9.05
CA GLY A 126 -13.41 4.79 9.62
C GLY A 126 -13.46 5.47 11.00
N GLY A 127 -12.32 5.88 11.57
CA GLY A 127 -12.23 6.55 12.87
C GLY A 127 -11.64 5.70 13.98
N SER A 128 -11.72 6.18 15.22
CA SER A 128 -11.07 5.56 16.39
C SER A 128 -11.64 4.20 16.78
N ALA A 129 -12.88 3.90 16.37
CA ALA A 129 -13.56 2.61 16.57
C ALA A 129 -13.47 1.68 15.34
N GLY A 130 -12.80 2.11 14.27
CA GLY A 130 -12.65 1.33 13.04
C GLY A 130 -11.35 0.52 12.95
N PRO A 131 -11.20 -0.29 11.89
CA PRO A 131 -10.09 -1.21 11.75
C PRO A 131 -8.74 -0.50 11.57
N LYS A 132 -7.72 -1.05 12.23
CA LYS A 132 -6.32 -0.66 12.07
C LYS A 132 -5.62 -1.70 11.18
N VAL A 133 -5.34 -1.33 9.93
CA VAL A 133 -4.68 -2.22 8.97
C VAL A 133 -3.17 -2.02 9.04
N VAL A 134 -2.44 -3.06 9.43
CA VAL A 134 -0.97 -3.06 9.47
C VAL A 134 -0.44 -3.55 8.13
N VAL A 135 0.22 -2.66 7.38
CA VAL A 135 0.87 -2.96 6.10
C VAL A 135 2.38 -3.09 6.35
N PRO A 136 2.97 -4.30 6.29
CA PRO A 136 4.41 -4.50 6.47
C PRO A 136 5.20 -4.04 5.25
N MET A 137 6.48 -3.70 5.43
CA MET A 137 7.34 -3.23 4.33
C MET A 137 7.41 -4.19 3.14
N ARG A 138 7.36 -5.51 3.35
CA ARG A 138 7.33 -6.49 2.26
C ARG A 138 6.18 -6.30 1.26
N ASN A 139 5.04 -5.74 1.69
CA ASN A 139 3.88 -5.44 0.83
C ASN A 139 4.06 -4.12 0.05
N LEU A 140 5.06 -3.31 0.40
CA LEU A 140 5.32 -1.97 -0.13
C LEU A 140 6.62 -1.88 -0.94
N VAL A 141 7.36 -2.98 -1.13
CA VAL A 141 8.64 -3.04 -1.85
C VAL A 141 8.50 -4.00 -3.03
N SER A 142 8.69 -3.50 -4.26
CA SER A 142 8.57 -4.28 -5.50
C SER A 142 9.83 -4.22 -6.36
N THR A 143 10.21 -5.36 -6.96
CA THR A 143 11.43 -5.52 -7.75
C THR A 143 11.34 -4.82 -9.10
N LEU A 144 12.31 -3.94 -9.40
CA LEU A 144 12.40 -3.24 -10.68
C LEU A 144 13.32 -4.00 -11.65
N SER A 145 12.72 -4.53 -12.73
CA SER A 145 13.43 -5.29 -13.77
C SER A 145 14.55 -4.49 -14.43
N GLY A 146 15.81 -4.87 -14.15
CA GLY A 146 17.02 -4.24 -14.70
C GLY A 146 17.71 -3.24 -13.78
N PHE A 147 17.20 -2.98 -12.58
CA PHE A 147 17.69 -1.94 -11.65
C PHE A 147 18.55 -2.49 -10.49
N GLY A 148 18.97 -3.75 -10.56
CA GLY A 148 19.88 -4.36 -9.58
C GLY A 148 19.22 -4.57 -8.22
N ASP A 149 19.82 -4.00 -7.17
CA ASP A 149 19.29 -4.02 -5.79
C ASP A 149 18.35 -2.84 -5.49
N THR A 150 17.97 -2.05 -6.50
CA THR A 150 16.99 -0.96 -6.34
C THR A 150 15.58 -1.46 -6.62
N CYS A 151 14.70 -1.34 -5.62
CA CYS A 151 13.29 -1.67 -5.68
C CYS A 151 12.42 -0.39 -5.65
N ALA A 152 11.19 -0.47 -6.17
CA ALA A 152 10.19 0.58 -6.04
C ALA A 152 9.54 0.54 -4.66
N PHE A 153 9.33 1.70 -4.04
CA PHE A 153 8.47 1.86 -2.88
C PHE A 153 7.06 2.22 -3.33
N LEU A 154 6.08 1.38 -3.00
CA LEU A 154 4.71 1.39 -3.55
C LEU A 154 3.79 2.45 -2.93
N VAL A 155 4.34 3.62 -2.58
CA VAL A 155 3.61 4.79 -2.06
C VAL A 155 3.87 5.97 -2.99
N LYS A 156 2.82 6.53 -3.59
CA LYS A 156 2.88 7.67 -4.51
C LYS A 156 2.19 8.90 -3.93
N ASN A 157 2.73 10.07 -4.23
CA ASN A 157 2.18 11.36 -3.84
C ASN A 157 1.12 11.84 -4.85
N GLN A 158 0.08 12.49 -4.36
CA GLN A 158 -0.99 13.08 -5.17
C GLN A 158 -1.50 14.38 -4.51
N THR A 159 -1.94 15.33 -5.32
CA THR A 159 -2.53 16.61 -4.89
C THR A 159 -4.04 16.69 -5.15
N ASP A 160 -4.57 15.90 -6.09
CA ASP A 160 -6.00 15.78 -6.36
C ASP A 160 -6.67 14.68 -5.51
N PRO A 161 -7.58 15.01 -4.57
CA PRO A 161 -8.22 14.03 -3.70
C PRO A 161 -9.07 12.97 -4.43
N GLU A 162 -9.63 13.29 -5.60
CA GLU A 162 -10.42 12.35 -6.42
C GLU A 162 -9.58 11.15 -6.89
N HIS A 163 -8.24 11.26 -6.82
CA HIS A 163 -7.29 10.23 -7.20
C HIS A 163 -6.68 9.46 -6.01
N TYR A 164 -7.06 9.73 -4.75
CA TYR A 164 -6.55 8.99 -3.59
C TYR A 164 -7.11 7.55 -3.53
N HIS A 165 -6.21 6.58 -3.37
CA HIS A 165 -6.59 5.17 -3.31
C HIS A 165 -5.64 4.29 -2.52
N LEU A 166 -6.23 3.23 -1.95
CA LEU A 166 -5.53 2.17 -1.23
C LEU A 166 -5.63 0.89 -2.07
N GLY A 167 -4.51 0.50 -2.69
CA GLY A 167 -4.41 -0.63 -3.62
C GLY A 167 -4.01 -1.97 -3.00
N VAL A 168 -3.40 -2.81 -3.82
CA VAL A 168 -2.92 -4.16 -3.51
C VAL A 168 -2.09 -4.25 -2.22
N PRO A 169 -1.16 -3.32 -1.88
CA PRO A 169 -0.40 -3.41 -0.62
C PRO A 169 -1.27 -3.49 0.64
N LEU A 170 -2.38 -2.74 0.65
CA LEU A 170 -3.37 -2.80 1.73
C LEU A 170 -4.21 -4.08 1.64
N LEU A 171 -4.64 -4.47 0.44
CA LEU A 171 -5.48 -5.66 0.23
C LEU A 171 -4.76 -7.00 0.43
N GLN A 172 -3.43 -7.03 0.37
CA GLN A 172 -2.59 -8.15 0.82
C GLN A 172 -2.45 -8.22 2.36
N SER A 173 -2.87 -7.16 3.07
CA SER A 173 -2.77 -7.03 4.52
C SER A 173 -4.10 -7.31 5.25
N VAL A 174 -5.18 -7.61 4.51
CA VAL A 174 -6.53 -7.86 5.04
C VAL A 174 -7.20 -9.06 4.37
N TYR A 175 -8.15 -9.67 5.07
CA TYR A 175 -9.27 -10.32 4.39
C TYR A 175 -10.31 -9.23 4.09
N ALA A 176 -10.75 -9.10 2.83
CA ALA A 176 -11.59 -8.01 2.37
C ALA A 176 -12.93 -8.49 1.80
N VAL A 177 -13.98 -7.70 1.96
CA VAL A 177 -15.30 -7.91 1.35
C VAL A 177 -15.80 -6.61 0.74
N PHE A 178 -16.21 -6.68 -0.53
CA PHE A 178 -16.74 -5.58 -1.32
C PHE A 178 -18.21 -5.87 -1.60
N ASP A 179 -19.11 -5.15 -0.95
CA ASP A 179 -20.56 -5.25 -1.18
C ASP A 179 -21.02 -4.05 -2.02
N LEU A 180 -20.99 -4.25 -3.34
CA LEU A 180 -21.44 -3.26 -4.32
C LEU A 180 -22.97 -3.09 -4.33
N ALA A 181 -23.71 -3.98 -3.65
CA ALA A 181 -25.16 -3.92 -3.57
C ALA A 181 -25.65 -2.97 -2.45
N ASN A 182 -24.79 -2.70 -1.47
CA ASN A 182 -25.04 -1.80 -0.33
C ASN A 182 -24.02 -0.65 -0.20
N SER A 183 -23.07 -0.53 -1.14
CA SER A 183 -21.93 0.40 -1.08
C SER A 183 -21.12 0.28 0.21
N LYS A 184 -20.76 -0.96 0.58
CA LYS A 184 -19.97 -1.27 1.78
C LYS A 184 -18.65 -1.98 1.45
N PHE A 185 -17.65 -1.72 2.29
CA PHE A 185 -16.37 -2.40 2.31
C PHE A 185 -16.15 -2.94 3.72
N ALA A 186 -15.74 -4.20 3.88
CA ALA A 186 -15.45 -4.76 5.20
C ALA A 186 -14.10 -5.47 5.24
N VAL A 187 -13.41 -5.39 6.37
CA VAL A 187 -12.07 -5.96 6.56
C VAL A 187 -11.89 -6.67 7.89
N ALA A 188 -11.04 -7.70 7.89
CA ALA A 188 -10.58 -8.45 9.05
C ALA A 188 -9.10 -8.84 8.88
N VAL A 189 -8.46 -9.31 9.97
CA VAL A 189 -7.08 -9.80 9.93
C VAL A 189 -7.03 -11.14 9.18
N PRO A 190 -6.14 -11.32 8.17
CA PRO A 190 -6.16 -12.51 7.33
C PRO A 190 -5.42 -13.69 7.99
N LYS A 191 -6.07 -14.86 8.05
CA LYS A 191 -5.45 -16.13 8.44
C LYS A 191 -4.63 -16.69 7.26
N LEU A 192 -3.48 -16.09 6.98
CA LEU A 192 -2.64 -16.37 5.79
C LEU A 192 -2.30 -17.86 5.59
N ASN A 193 -2.16 -18.64 6.68
CA ASN A 193 -1.83 -20.07 6.64
C ASN A 193 -3.06 -21.00 6.71
N SER A 194 -4.28 -20.48 6.51
CA SER A 194 -5.50 -21.27 6.63
C SER A 194 -5.72 -22.24 5.46
N MET A 195 -5.63 -23.54 5.75
CA MET A 195 -5.94 -24.63 4.81
C MET A 195 -7.42 -25.06 4.82
N THR A 196 -8.21 -24.65 5.82
CA THR A 196 -9.65 -24.99 5.90
C THR A 196 -10.51 -23.91 5.23
N SER A 197 -11.81 -24.14 5.08
CA SER A 197 -12.75 -23.21 4.44
C SER A 197 -14.14 -23.41 5.01
N ASN A 198 -14.78 -22.33 5.45
CA ASN A 198 -16.14 -22.30 5.96
C ASN A 198 -16.91 -21.15 5.30
N ILE A 199 -17.42 -21.44 4.10
CA ILE A 199 -18.05 -20.48 3.20
C ILE A 199 -19.49 -20.18 3.67
N ILE A 200 -19.73 -18.92 4.04
CA ILE A 200 -21.06 -18.40 4.36
C ILE A 200 -21.55 -17.54 3.19
N PRO A 201 -22.59 -17.96 2.45
CA PRO A 201 -23.19 -17.11 1.42
C PRO A 201 -23.91 -15.91 2.03
N PHE A 202 -23.93 -14.80 1.32
CA PHE A 202 -24.87 -13.71 1.59
C PHE A 202 -26.31 -14.23 1.40
N ALA A 203 -27.25 -13.68 2.15
CA ALA A 203 -28.65 -13.78 1.76
C ALA A 203 -28.92 -12.98 0.46
N TRP A 204 -30.06 -13.24 -0.17
CA TRP A 204 -30.42 -12.64 -1.46
C TRP A 204 -30.65 -11.12 -1.39
N ASN A 205 -30.67 -10.47 -2.56
CA ASN A 205 -31.27 -9.13 -2.77
C ASN A 205 -30.72 -8.03 -1.86
N SER A 206 -29.41 -7.73 -1.98
CA SER A 206 -28.73 -6.69 -1.17
C SER A 206 -28.81 -6.92 0.35
N ALA A 207 -28.91 -8.17 0.82
CA ALA A 207 -28.72 -8.46 2.23
C ALA A 207 -27.34 -7.98 2.72
N PRO A 208 -27.21 -7.50 3.98
CA PRO A 208 -25.91 -7.11 4.54
C PRO A 208 -24.87 -8.23 4.52
N ILE A 209 -23.61 -7.84 4.58
CA ILE A 209 -22.47 -8.76 4.70
C ILE A 209 -22.65 -9.66 5.93
N PRO A 210 -22.55 -11.01 5.80
CA PRO A 210 -22.71 -11.91 6.94
C PRO A 210 -21.70 -11.63 8.05
N SER A 211 -22.15 -11.74 9.30
CA SER A 211 -21.31 -11.67 10.51
C SER A 211 -20.44 -10.42 10.68
N THR A 212 -20.81 -9.27 10.07
CA THR A 212 -20.05 -8.02 10.24
C THR A 212 -20.42 -7.21 11.46
N VAL A 213 -19.43 -6.53 12.03
CA VAL A 213 -19.61 -5.43 13.00
C VAL A 213 -19.54 -4.11 12.25
N SER A 214 -20.61 -3.31 12.27
CA SER A 214 -20.60 -1.97 11.67
C SER A 214 -19.78 -1.00 12.50
N VAL A 215 -18.83 -0.29 11.89
CA VAL A 215 -18.08 0.78 12.58
C VAL A 215 -19.01 1.98 12.82
N PRO A 216 -19.22 2.42 14.08
CA PRO A 216 -20.06 3.58 14.39
C PRO A 216 -19.36 4.90 14.09
N ASP A 217 -20.15 5.98 13.94
CA ASP A 217 -19.68 7.37 13.86
C ASP A 217 -18.51 7.59 12.88
N GLN A 218 -18.56 6.90 11.73
CA GLN A 218 -17.57 7.03 10.66
C GLN A 218 -17.46 8.50 10.24
N LEU A 219 -16.30 9.09 10.54
CA LEU A 219 -15.99 10.46 10.15
C LEU A 219 -16.13 10.58 8.63
N ARG A 220 -16.82 11.61 8.17
CA ARG A 220 -16.80 11.98 6.75
C ARG A 220 -15.65 12.92 6.52
N ALA A 221 -14.76 12.56 5.60
CA ALA A 221 -13.82 13.50 5.05
C ALA A 221 -14.56 14.70 4.44
N VAL A 222 -14.11 15.91 4.78
CA VAL A 222 -14.58 17.15 4.17
C VAL A 222 -13.40 17.77 3.46
N ILE A 223 -13.43 17.80 2.14
CA ILE A 223 -12.40 18.46 1.32
C ILE A 223 -12.55 19.97 1.51
N THR A 224 -11.90 20.49 2.56
CA THR A 224 -11.95 21.92 2.93
C THR A 224 -10.90 22.77 2.22
N GLN A 225 -9.92 22.14 1.57
CA GLN A 225 -8.94 22.71 0.65
C GLN A 225 -8.36 21.60 -0.23
N SER A 226 -7.90 21.93 -1.43
CA SER A 226 -7.00 21.06 -2.21
C SER A 226 -5.56 21.26 -1.72
N PRO A 227 -4.80 20.21 -1.38
CA PRO A 227 -3.43 20.38 -0.91
C PRO A 227 -2.51 20.91 -2.02
N THR A 228 -1.80 21.98 -1.72
CA THR A 228 -0.97 22.74 -2.68
C THR A 228 0.50 22.28 -2.74
N VAL A 229 0.90 21.35 -1.86
CA VAL A 229 2.28 20.84 -1.78
C VAL A 229 2.50 19.79 -2.87
N SER A 230 3.28 20.13 -3.91
CA SER A 230 3.62 19.23 -5.03
C SER A 230 5.06 18.72 -5.00
N GLU A 231 5.91 19.25 -4.11
CA GLU A 231 7.34 18.93 -4.02
C GLU A 231 7.71 18.54 -2.59
N MET A 232 8.71 17.67 -2.44
CA MET A 232 9.18 17.20 -1.13
C MET A 232 9.84 18.35 -0.35
N PRO A 233 9.47 18.59 0.92
CA PRO A 233 9.98 19.73 1.68
C PRO A 233 11.49 19.63 1.93
N THR A 234 12.21 20.72 1.66
CA THR A 234 13.69 20.78 1.76
C THR A 234 14.22 20.64 3.21
N VAL A 235 13.34 20.75 4.21
CA VAL A 235 13.66 20.50 5.62
C VAL A 235 13.14 19.11 5.98
N ALA A 236 14.06 18.15 6.12
CA ALA A 236 13.71 16.80 6.54
C ALA A 236 13.13 16.79 7.96
N LYS A 237 11.92 16.24 8.12
CA LYS A 237 11.33 15.89 9.42
C LYS A 237 12.10 14.68 9.97
N SER A 238 12.46 14.70 11.25
CA SER A 238 13.11 13.57 11.94
C SER A 238 12.05 12.62 12.52
N PHE A 239 12.12 11.34 12.17
CA PHE A 239 11.17 10.31 12.59
C PHE A 239 11.86 9.29 13.51
N SER A 240 11.23 8.94 14.64
CA SER A 240 11.76 8.03 15.65
C SER A 240 11.81 6.57 15.19
N ALA A 241 10.85 6.14 14.37
CA ALA A 241 10.75 4.80 13.83
C ALA A 241 11.78 4.53 12.70
N ALA A 242 12.30 5.57 12.04
CA ALA A 242 13.11 5.43 10.82
C ALA A 242 14.35 4.52 10.97
N ALA A 243 15.02 4.56 12.12
CA ALA A 243 16.18 3.71 12.37
C ALA A 243 15.83 2.21 12.39
N GLY A 244 14.68 1.84 12.96
CA GLY A 244 14.19 0.47 13.00
C GLY A 244 13.72 -0.06 11.64
N PHE A 245 13.31 0.80 10.70
CA PHE A 245 13.03 0.38 9.32
C PHE A 245 14.30 -0.09 8.59
N GLN A 246 15.48 0.44 8.93
CA GLN A 246 16.77 0.05 8.35
C GLN A 246 17.42 -1.17 9.04
N SER A 247 16.82 -1.67 10.13
CA SER A 247 17.41 -2.69 11.01
C SER A 247 16.90 -4.09 10.68
N SER A 248 17.43 -4.72 9.63
CA SER A 248 17.19 -6.15 9.38
C SER A 248 17.86 -7.01 10.46
N THR A 249 17.15 -8.03 10.95
CA THR A 249 17.66 -8.96 11.97
C THR A 249 18.61 -9.99 11.37
N SER A 250 19.79 -9.53 10.94
CA SER A 250 20.93 -10.41 10.70
C SER A 250 21.47 -10.93 12.04
N GLU A 251 20.95 -12.06 12.53
CA GLU A 251 21.62 -12.83 13.57
C GLU A 251 22.94 -13.39 13.02
N VAL A 252 23.99 -12.57 13.07
CA VAL A 252 25.37 -12.99 12.81
C VAL A 252 25.78 -13.88 13.97
N LEU A 253 25.51 -15.18 13.82
CA LEU A 253 25.92 -16.22 14.75
C LEU A 253 27.46 -16.22 14.84
N LEU A 254 28.01 -15.60 15.87
CA LEU A 254 29.45 -15.50 16.05
C LEU A 254 30.06 -16.90 16.14
N PRO A 255 31.09 -17.22 15.34
CA PRO A 255 31.73 -18.53 15.41
C PRO A 255 32.37 -18.73 16.79
N PRO A 256 32.33 -19.96 17.35
CA PRO A 256 32.83 -20.22 18.69
C PRO A 256 34.33 -19.90 18.79
N THR A 257 34.71 -19.17 19.84
CA THR A 257 36.10 -18.81 20.13
C THR A 257 36.92 -20.07 20.41
N SER A 258 37.81 -20.43 19.48
CA SER A 258 38.76 -21.52 19.67
C SER A 258 39.79 -21.18 20.76
N GLU A 259 39.62 -21.74 21.95
CA GLU A 259 40.70 -21.79 22.94
C GLU A 259 41.89 -22.58 22.35
N SER A 260 43.10 -22.03 22.49
CA SER A 260 44.35 -22.68 22.07
C SER A 260 45.23 -22.94 23.28
N THR A 261 45.63 -24.20 23.46
CA THR A 261 46.21 -24.68 24.72
C THR A 261 47.70 -24.36 24.85
N ASN A 262 48.06 -23.74 25.97
CA ASN A 262 49.40 -23.57 26.55
C ASN A 262 50.34 -24.79 26.40
N PRO A 263 51.69 -24.59 26.38
CA PRO A 263 52.42 -24.63 27.67
C PRO A 263 53.70 -23.79 27.86
N ALA A 264 53.90 -23.44 29.14
CA ALA A 264 55.18 -23.37 29.89
C ALA A 264 56.12 -22.14 29.77
N GLY A 265 56.09 -21.32 30.84
CA GLY A 265 57.17 -20.46 31.34
C GLY A 265 56.94 -20.18 32.83
N GLN A 266 57.97 -20.26 33.68
CA GLN A 266 57.83 -20.20 35.16
C GLN A 266 57.85 -18.73 35.69
N PRO A 267 57.38 -18.46 36.93
CA PRO A 267 56.77 -17.17 37.30
C PRO A 267 57.68 -16.23 38.10
N ASP A 268 57.17 -15.04 38.45
CA ASP A 268 57.60 -14.37 39.69
C ASP A 268 56.49 -13.55 40.39
N ASN A 269 56.75 -13.24 41.65
CA ASN A 269 55.85 -12.94 42.78
C ASN A 269 55.01 -11.63 42.77
N SER A 270 53.72 -11.81 43.12
CA SER A 270 52.94 -11.03 44.12
C SER A 270 52.51 -9.55 43.84
N PRO A 271 51.51 -9.00 44.59
CA PRO A 271 50.76 -7.81 44.14
C PRO A 271 50.73 -6.60 45.10
N GLU A 272 50.63 -5.42 44.51
CA GLU A 272 50.04 -4.21 45.09
C GLU A 272 49.22 -3.51 44.00
N SER A 273 48.26 -2.63 44.23
CA SER A 273 47.36 -2.31 45.35
C SER A 273 46.54 -1.12 44.81
N ARG A 274 45.25 -1.06 45.14
CA ARG A 274 44.31 -0.04 44.63
C ARG A 274 44.79 1.40 44.86
N LEU A 275 44.55 2.28 43.87
CA LEU A 275 44.18 3.67 44.16
C LEU A 275 42.96 4.10 43.33
N THR A 276 42.33 5.22 43.70
CA THR A 276 40.87 5.37 43.59
C THR A 276 40.39 6.53 42.71
N LYS A 277 39.17 6.38 42.18
CA LYS A 277 38.22 7.44 41.80
C LYS A 277 38.69 8.47 40.75
N GLY A 278 38.33 8.19 39.51
CA GLY A 278 37.13 8.79 38.92
C GLY A 278 37.13 10.30 38.63
N ALA A 279 37.08 10.62 37.33
CA ALA A 279 36.58 11.89 36.82
C ALA A 279 35.64 11.60 35.64
N THR A 280 34.39 12.10 35.71
CA THR A 280 33.46 12.08 34.57
C THR A 280 33.59 13.40 33.83
N ILE A 281 33.95 13.33 32.54
CA ILE A 281 33.69 14.33 31.49
C ILE A 281 33.65 13.53 30.19
N GLY A 282 32.69 13.82 29.31
CA GLY A 282 32.50 13.06 28.07
C GLY A 282 33.26 13.66 26.88
N ILE A 283 33.04 13.05 25.72
CA ILE A 283 32.97 13.70 24.39
C ILE A 283 32.21 12.72 23.48
N GLY A 284 31.16 13.20 22.81
CA GLY A 284 30.53 12.45 21.71
C GLY A 284 31.29 12.71 20.42
N VAL A 285 31.65 11.67 19.68
CA VAL A 285 32.36 11.79 18.39
C VAL A 285 31.43 11.38 17.25
N GLY A 286 30.68 12.34 16.72
CA GLY A 286 30.04 12.19 15.42
C GLY A 286 31.08 12.36 14.31
N VAL A 287 31.41 11.30 13.59
CA VAL A 287 32.41 11.35 12.50
C VAL A 287 31.75 11.83 11.20
N GLY A 288 31.68 13.15 11.04
CA GLY A 288 31.33 13.76 9.75
C GLY A 288 32.52 13.69 8.79
N VAL A 289 32.43 12.84 7.75
CA VAL A 289 33.44 12.77 6.69
C VAL A 289 33.04 13.69 5.54
N GLY A 290 33.74 14.81 5.39
CA GLY A 290 33.62 15.69 4.22
C GLY A 290 34.99 16.22 3.82
N GLY A 291 35.32 16.15 2.52
CA GLY A 291 36.55 16.75 2.00
C GLY A 291 37.22 16.01 0.86
N PHE A 292 36.73 16.17 -0.37
CA PHE A 292 37.55 16.05 -1.58
C PHE A 292 37.33 17.28 -2.46
N ALA A 293 38.33 18.16 -2.51
CA ALA A 293 38.27 19.43 -3.24
C ALA A 293 39.64 19.76 -3.88
N PHE A 294 39.94 19.09 -5.00
CA PHE A 294 41.02 19.42 -5.93
C PHE A 294 40.54 19.08 -7.35
N GLY A 295 40.72 19.92 -8.37
CA GLY A 295 41.24 21.29 -8.36
C GLY A 295 40.92 22.01 -9.69
N VAL A 296 41.01 23.33 -9.71
CA VAL A 296 40.67 24.15 -10.89
C VAL A 296 41.94 24.43 -11.72
N LEU A 297 41.92 24.11 -13.02
CA LEU A 297 42.90 24.61 -13.98
C LEU A 297 42.24 25.16 -15.26
N THR A 298 42.02 26.46 -15.20
CA THR A 298 41.87 27.44 -16.30
C THR A 298 42.11 26.97 -17.75
N VAL A 299 41.07 27.04 -18.59
CA VAL A 299 41.20 27.57 -19.96
C VAL A 299 40.03 28.50 -20.25
N THR A 300 40.30 29.81 -20.32
CA THR A 300 39.37 30.81 -20.86
C THR A 300 39.95 31.38 -22.16
N ILE A 301 39.10 31.48 -23.20
CA ILE A 301 39.06 32.53 -24.26
C ILE A 301 38.17 32.02 -25.39
N PHE A 302 36.90 32.46 -25.43
CA PHE A 302 36.37 33.27 -26.54
C PHE A 302 34.99 33.86 -26.20
N LEU A 303 34.96 35.12 -25.77
CA LEU A 303 33.72 35.91 -25.76
C LEU A 303 33.59 36.64 -27.09
N SER A 304 32.42 36.63 -27.73
CA SER A 304 31.79 37.84 -28.30
C SER A 304 30.55 37.58 -29.16
N ARG A 305 29.48 38.36 -28.87
CA ARG A 305 28.46 38.87 -29.82
C ARG A 305 27.47 37.82 -30.40
N LYS A 306 26.17 38.07 -30.49
CA LYS A 306 25.36 39.29 -30.22
C LYS A 306 23.90 38.90 -29.92
N GLN A 307 23.26 39.54 -28.94
CA GLN A 307 21.81 39.81 -29.00
C GLN A 307 21.57 41.18 -29.64
N PRO A 308 20.32 41.47 -30.05
CA PRO A 308 19.58 42.52 -29.33
C PRO A 308 18.10 42.17 -29.05
N LYS A 309 17.50 42.90 -28.10
CA LYS A 309 16.05 43.08 -27.95
C LYS A 309 15.53 44.17 -28.93
N GLU A 310 14.28 44.66 -28.98
CA GLU A 310 12.98 44.43 -28.28
C GLU A 310 11.88 44.61 -29.39
N GLN A 311 10.59 44.97 -29.26
CA GLN A 311 9.68 45.49 -28.22
C GLN A 311 8.20 45.18 -28.60
N ASP A 312 7.23 45.64 -27.79
CA ASP A 312 5.77 45.40 -27.94
C ASP A 312 5.09 46.12 -29.13
N LEU A 313 3.80 45.79 -29.40
CA LEU A 313 2.65 46.71 -29.16
C LEU A 313 1.24 46.17 -29.55
N ALA A 314 0.28 46.35 -28.63
CA ALA A 314 -1.19 46.48 -28.74
C ALA A 314 -2.09 45.63 -29.70
N SER A 315 -2.94 44.85 -29.03
CA SER A 315 -4.41 44.66 -29.24
C SER A 315 -5.18 45.72 -30.07
N ASP A 316 -6.17 45.28 -30.88
CA ASP A 316 -7.49 45.96 -30.92
C ASP A 316 -8.73 45.10 -31.33
N LYS A 317 -9.88 45.47 -30.73
CA LYS A 317 -11.33 45.26 -31.03
C LYS A 317 -11.91 44.10 -31.89
N PHE A 318 -12.84 43.37 -31.24
CA PHE A 318 -14.26 43.13 -31.61
C PHE A 318 -14.72 42.91 -33.08
N ALA A 319 -15.35 41.76 -33.34
CA ALA A 319 -16.59 41.66 -34.15
C ALA A 319 -17.38 40.35 -33.86
N ASN A 320 -18.72 40.42 -33.78
CA ASN A 320 -19.61 39.25 -33.69
C ASN A 320 -19.80 38.57 -35.06
N ARG A 321 -19.94 37.24 -35.08
CA ARG A 321 -20.86 36.55 -36.02
C ARG A 321 -21.35 35.19 -35.52
N SER A 322 -22.41 34.70 -36.15
CA SER A 322 -23.32 33.69 -35.60
C SER A 322 -23.25 32.33 -36.32
N SER A 323 -23.46 31.27 -35.54
CA SER A 323 -24.15 30.01 -35.87
C SER A 323 -23.74 29.15 -37.08
N SER A 324 -23.26 27.93 -36.77
CA SER A 324 -23.64 26.65 -37.42
C SER A 324 -23.02 26.32 -38.79
N PRO A 325 -22.96 25.02 -39.22
CA PRO A 325 -23.58 23.82 -38.62
C PRO A 325 -22.57 22.70 -38.23
N LEU A 326 -23.11 21.50 -37.97
CA LEU A 326 -22.40 20.25 -37.65
C LEU A 326 -21.37 19.84 -38.73
N SER A 327 -20.39 19.04 -38.29
CA SER A 327 -19.59 18.13 -39.14
C SER A 327 -19.55 16.77 -38.44
N ASP A 328 -19.56 15.68 -39.21
CA ASP A 328 -19.76 14.32 -38.70
C ASP A 328 -18.61 13.81 -37.83
N PHE A 329 -18.96 13.19 -36.69
CA PHE A 329 -18.04 12.38 -35.90
C PHE A 329 -18.29 10.89 -36.19
N GLN A 330 -17.50 10.34 -37.10
CA GLN A 330 -17.51 8.91 -37.43
C GLN A 330 -17.10 8.09 -36.19
N ALA A 331 -17.98 7.26 -35.67
CA ALA A 331 -17.65 6.40 -34.52
C ALA A 331 -16.60 5.34 -34.93
N PRO A 332 -15.55 5.09 -34.11
CA PRO A 332 -14.55 4.07 -34.40
C PRO A 332 -15.16 2.66 -34.32
N VAL A 333 -14.77 1.79 -35.25
CA VAL A 333 -15.27 0.42 -35.34
C VAL A 333 -14.71 -0.43 -34.20
N PHE A 334 -15.58 -1.12 -33.46
CA PHE A 334 -15.17 -2.07 -32.43
C PHE A 334 -14.36 -3.23 -33.02
N GLN A 335 -13.06 -3.26 -32.71
CA GLN A 335 -12.18 -4.35 -33.12
C GLN A 335 -12.44 -5.59 -32.25
N LYS A 336 -12.97 -6.64 -32.88
CA LYS A 336 -13.47 -7.84 -32.20
C LYS A 336 -12.32 -8.80 -31.85
N TYR A 337 -11.81 -8.72 -30.63
CA TYR A 337 -10.86 -9.70 -30.10
C TYR A 337 -11.52 -11.09 -30.00
N PRO A 338 -10.81 -12.18 -30.40
CA PRO A 338 -11.28 -13.53 -30.16
C PRO A 338 -11.16 -13.87 -28.67
N ALA A 339 -12.23 -14.43 -28.09
CA ALA A 339 -12.21 -14.99 -26.75
C ALA A 339 -11.90 -16.49 -26.86
N GLU A 340 -10.67 -16.88 -26.51
CA GLU A 340 -10.19 -18.25 -26.59
C GLU A 340 -9.56 -18.65 -25.25
N MET A 341 -10.42 -19.03 -24.30
CA MET A 341 -10.03 -19.86 -23.15
C MET A 341 -10.55 -21.27 -23.39
N ASP A 342 -9.64 -22.24 -23.33
CA ASP A 342 -9.90 -23.64 -23.68
C ASP A 342 -10.67 -24.37 -22.57
N ALA A 343 -11.98 -24.16 -22.54
CA ALA A 343 -12.89 -24.75 -21.57
C ALA A 343 -13.11 -26.25 -21.86
N ARG A 344 -12.21 -27.11 -21.35
CA ARG A 344 -12.37 -28.57 -21.40
C ARG A 344 -13.72 -28.97 -20.77
N PRO A 345 -14.63 -29.63 -21.50
CA PRO A 345 -15.95 -29.97 -20.98
C PRO A 345 -15.85 -31.10 -19.94
N GLY A 346 -16.05 -30.74 -18.67
CA GLY A 346 -16.35 -31.71 -17.62
C GLY A 346 -17.76 -32.25 -17.81
N THR A 347 -17.92 -33.58 -17.85
CA THR A 347 -19.22 -34.24 -17.97
C THR A 347 -19.98 -34.19 -16.64
N TYR A 348 -20.85 -33.19 -16.49
CA TYR A 348 -21.83 -33.13 -15.41
C TYR A 348 -23.11 -33.82 -15.86
N GLU A 349 -23.33 -35.04 -15.37
CA GLU A 349 -24.53 -35.82 -15.62
C GLU A 349 -25.68 -35.30 -14.74
N LEU A 350 -26.71 -34.71 -15.36
CA LEU A 350 -27.90 -34.27 -14.66
C LEU A 350 -28.74 -35.49 -14.24
N PRO A 351 -29.24 -35.56 -12.99
CA PRO A 351 -30.18 -36.61 -12.60
C PRO A 351 -31.47 -36.48 -13.43
N PRO A 352 -32.09 -37.61 -13.84
CA PRO A 352 -33.28 -37.58 -14.70
C PRO A 352 -34.49 -36.96 -13.98
N GLU A 353 -35.34 -36.27 -14.75
CA GLU A 353 -36.54 -35.61 -14.22
C GLU A 353 -37.50 -36.61 -13.57
N GLY A 354 -37.86 -36.34 -12.32
CA GLY A 354 -38.91 -37.08 -11.62
C GLY A 354 -40.30 -36.66 -12.12
N LEU A 355 -41.12 -37.65 -12.49
CA LEU A 355 -42.52 -37.44 -12.83
C LEU A 355 -43.30 -36.82 -11.65
N PRO A 356 -44.36 -36.02 -11.91
CA PRO A 356 -45.12 -35.35 -10.86
C PRO A 356 -45.80 -36.36 -9.93
N VAL A 357 -45.71 -36.12 -8.62
CA VAL A 357 -46.40 -36.92 -7.61
C VAL A 357 -47.86 -36.50 -7.55
N GLU A 358 -48.75 -37.46 -7.76
CA GLU A 358 -50.20 -37.28 -7.66
C GLU A 358 -50.63 -37.11 -6.19
N ALA A 359 -51.57 -36.21 -5.93
CA ALA A 359 -52.00 -35.86 -4.57
C ALA A 359 -53.21 -36.70 -4.14
N ASP A 360 -52.99 -37.68 -3.26
CA ASP A 360 -54.05 -38.52 -2.70
C ASP A 360 -55.14 -37.70 -2.00
N ALA A 361 -56.40 -37.91 -2.40
CA ALA A 361 -57.57 -37.34 -1.77
C ALA A 361 -58.19 -38.34 -0.78
N LEU A 362 -58.27 -37.96 0.50
CA LEU A 362 -58.90 -38.79 1.54
C LEU A 362 -60.45 -38.72 1.47
N PRO A 363 -61.16 -39.86 1.45
CA PRO A 363 -62.62 -39.93 1.48
C PRO A 363 -63.17 -40.52 2.81
N PRO A 364 -64.50 -40.53 3.03
CA PRO A 364 -65.56 -39.71 2.42
C PRO A 364 -66.25 -38.75 3.42
#